data_AF-A0A2G2V755-F1
#
_entry.id   AF-A0A2G2V755-F1
#
_cell.length_a   1.000
_cell.length_b   1.000
_cell.length_c   1.000
_cell.angle_alpha   90.00
_cell.angle_beta   90.00
_cell.angle_gamma   90.00
#
_symmetry.space_group_name_H-M   'P 1'
#
loop_
_entity.id
_entity.type
_entity.pdbx_description
1 polymer ?
#
loop_
_entity_poly.entity_id
_entity_poly.type
_entity_poly.pdbx_seq_one_letter_code
_entity_poly.pdbx_strand_id
1 'polypeptide(L)'
;MESSLPSIYMVDIDVQIPSTFDPFVEVKDSGAPEAKEYVHIRIQQSNGKKILTTVQGLRKELSYKKILKNLKKEFYCNENVVQDNEL
;
A
#
# COMPACT_ATOMS: atom_id res chain seq x y z
N MET A 1 -7.73 45.51 -52.49
CA MET A 1 -8.43 46.30 -51.46
C MET A 1 -9.03 45.29 -50.51
N GLU A 2 -8.53 45.33 -49.27
CA GLU A 2 -8.84 44.53 -48.09
C GLU A 2 -9.76 43.32 -48.25
N SER A 3 -9.19 42.12 -48.28
CA SER A 3 -9.85 40.89 -47.82
C SER A 3 -9.42 40.60 -46.38
N SER A 4 -10.32 40.95 -45.47
CA SER A 4 -10.55 40.41 -44.11
C SER A 4 -9.71 39.20 -43.68
N LEU A 5 -8.99 39.32 -42.55
CA LEU A 5 -9.18 38.46 -41.36
C LEU A 5 -8.76 39.24 -40.10
N PRO A 6 -9.53 39.19 -39.01
CA PRO A 6 -9.22 39.92 -37.79
C PRO A 6 -8.08 39.27 -37.00
N SER A 7 -7.36 40.15 -36.28
CA SER A 7 -6.30 39.86 -35.32
C SER A 7 -6.59 38.63 -34.47
N ILE A 8 -5.57 37.79 -34.36
CA ILE A 8 -5.40 36.68 -33.42
C ILE A 8 -5.98 37.08 -32.04
N TYR A 9 -7.10 36.48 -31.68
CA TYR A 9 -7.51 36.33 -30.29
C TYR A 9 -7.25 34.87 -29.91
N MET A 10 -5.97 34.56 -29.68
CA MET A 10 -5.65 33.58 -28.67
C MET A 10 -6.08 34.24 -27.36
N VAL A 11 -7.21 33.80 -26.82
CA VAL A 11 -7.38 33.88 -25.37
C VAL A 11 -6.29 32.97 -24.82
N ASP A 12 -5.24 33.55 -24.26
CA ASP A 12 -4.33 32.81 -23.39
C ASP A 12 -5.20 32.27 -22.26
N ILE A 13 -5.58 31.01 -22.40
CA ILE A 13 -6.15 30.24 -21.31
C ILE A 13 -4.95 29.98 -20.40
N ASP A 14 -4.61 30.98 -19.58
CA ASP A 14 -3.87 30.79 -18.33
C ASP A 14 -4.76 30.00 -17.36
N VAL A 15 -5.22 28.82 -17.79
CA VAL A 15 -5.58 27.78 -16.85
C VAL A 15 -4.25 27.26 -16.36
N GLN A 16 -3.75 27.92 -15.33
CA GLN A 16 -2.89 27.28 -14.37
C GLN A 16 -3.68 26.09 -13.83
N ILE A 17 -3.58 24.94 -14.49
CA ILE A 17 -3.99 23.67 -13.92
C ILE A 17 -3.10 23.55 -12.69
N PRO A 18 -3.63 23.65 -11.45
CA PRO A 18 -2.80 23.44 -10.28
C PRO A 18 -2.16 22.07 -10.44
N SER A 19 -0.83 22.04 -10.51
CA SER A 19 -0.07 20.80 -10.63
C SER A 19 -0.48 19.90 -9.49
N THR A 20 -1.19 18.81 -9.81
CA THR A 20 -1.48 17.68 -8.92
C THR A 20 -2.08 18.10 -7.57
N PHE A 21 -3.36 18.49 -7.56
CA PHE A 21 -4.15 18.38 -6.34
C PHE A 21 -4.33 16.88 -6.03
N ASP A 22 -3.49 16.35 -5.14
CA ASP A 22 -3.58 14.98 -4.63
C ASP A 22 -4.52 14.97 -3.41
N PRO A 23 -5.77 14.48 -3.54
CA PRO A 23 -6.77 14.50 -2.47
C PRO A 23 -6.41 13.60 -1.28
N PHE A 24 -5.30 12.84 -1.38
CA PHE A 24 -4.81 11.99 -0.30
C PHE A 24 -3.64 12.60 0.47
N VAL A 25 -3.18 13.82 0.15
CA VAL A 25 -2.09 14.49 0.88
C VAL A 25 -2.52 14.84 2.31
N GLU A 26 -3.70 15.41 2.50
CA GLU A 26 -4.18 15.84 3.83
C GLU A 26 -4.57 14.65 4.73
N VAL A 27 -4.90 13.49 4.14
CA VAL A 27 -5.28 12.28 4.87
C VAL A 27 -4.06 11.56 5.49
N LYS A 28 -2.84 11.88 5.04
CA LYS A 28 -1.61 11.29 5.61
C LYS A 28 -1.33 11.76 7.04
N ASP A 29 -1.76 12.98 7.40
CA ASP A 29 -1.51 13.57 8.71
C ASP A 29 -2.72 13.46 9.67
N SER A 30 -3.91 13.14 9.16
CA SER A 30 -5.16 13.12 9.94
C SER A 30 -5.41 11.82 10.75
N GLY A 31 -4.35 11.14 11.18
CA GLY A 31 -4.46 9.96 12.04
C GLY A 31 -4.75 8.64 11.33
N ALA A 32 -4.59 8.57 10.01
CA ALA A 32 -4.36 7.30 9.35
C ALA A 32 -2.91 6.86 9.69
N PRO A 33 -2.68 5.67 10.28
CA PRO A 33 -1.35 5.13 10.41
C PRO A 33 -0.69 5.19 9.04
N GLU A 34 0.38 5.97 8.94
CA GLU A 34 1.30 5.91 7.83
C GLU A 34 1.50 4.41 7.51
N ALA A 35 1.35 3.98 6.25
CA ALA A 35 1.26 2.58 5.84
C ALA A 35 2.42 1.65 6.33
N LYS A 36 3.39 2.22 7.03
CA LYS A 36 4.55 1.61 7.67
C LYS A 36 4.21 0.74 8.88
N GLU A 37 3.00 0.76 9.44
CA GLU A 37 2.70 0.00 10.67
C GLU A 37 1.42 -0.85 10.67
N TYR A 38 0.99 -1.35 9.52
CA TYR A 38 -0.08 -2.35 9.51
C TYR A 38 0.47 -3.77 9.55
N VAL A 39 -0.11 -4.59 10.43
CA VAL A 39 0.05 -6.04 10.37
C VAL A 39 -0.95 -6.58 9.36
N HIS A 40 -0.44 -7.12 8.26
CA HIS A 40 -1.26 -7.73 7.23
C HIS A 40 -1.42 -9.23 7.50
N ILE A 41 -2.62 -9.65 7.85
CA ILE A 41 -2.99 -11.07 7.93
C ILE A 41 -3.71 -11.42 6.63
N ARG A 42 -3.12 -12.32 5.85
CA ARG A 42 -3.69 -12.79 4.58
C ARG A 42 -3.95 -14.27 4.66
N ILE A 43 -5.05 -14.70 4.03
CA ILE A 43 -5.42 -16.11 3.90
C ILE A 43 -5.30 -16.46 2.42
N GLN A 44 -4.45 -17.43 2.12
CA GLN A 44 -4.20 -17.92 0.77
C GLN A 44 -4.64 -19.37 0.68
N GLN A 45 -5.40 -19.73 -0.36
CA GLN A 45 -5.72 -21.12 -0.65
C GLN A 45 -4.58 -21.70 -1.50
N SER A 46 -3.82 -22.64 -0.94
CA SER A 46 -2.62 -23.17 -1.59
C SER A 46 -2.93 -24.36 -2.51
N ASN A 47 -3.48 -25.45 -1.97
CA ASN A 47 -3.84 -26.62 -2.78
C ASN A 47 -5.12 -27.27 -2.25
N GLY A 48 -6.18 -27.28 -3.07
CA GLY A 48 -7.47 -27.84 -2.70
C GLY A 48 -7.99 -27.23 -1.39
N LYS A 49 -8.06 -28.03 -0.33
CA LYS A 49 -8.51 -27.60 1.01
C LYS A 49 -7.38 -27.05 1.90
N LYS A 50 -6.13 -27.07 1.45
CA LYS A 50 -4.99 -26.53 2.20
C LYS A 50 -5.01 -25.01 2.12
N ILE A 51 -5.04 -24.38 3.30
CA ILE A 51 -5.03 -22.94 3.47
C ILE A 51 -3.70 -22.55 4.14
N LEU A 52 -3.10 -21.45 3.67
CA LEU A 52 -1.90 -20.84 4.20
C LEU A 52 -2.24 -19.44 4.71
N THR A 53 -2.02 -19.19 5.99
CA THR A 53 -2.19 -17.86 6.58
C THR A 53 -0.82 -17.20 6.71
N THR A 54 -0.61 -16.07 6.03
CA THR A 54 0.64 -15.31 6.10
C THR A 54 0.42 -14.03 6.89
N VAL A 55 1.31 -13.77 7.85
CA VAL A 55 1.32 -12.54 8.64
C VAL A 55 2.55 -11.72 8.22
N GLN A 56 2.32 -10.54 7.67
CA GLN A 56 3.36 -9.60 7.22
C GLN A 56 3.27 -8.30 8.04
N GLY A 57 4.35 -7.53 8.10
CA GLY A 57 4.37 -6.23 8.81
C GLY A 57 4.55 -6.33 10.32
N LEU A 58 5.05 -7.45 10.84
CA LEU A 58 5.42 -7.57 12.25
C LEU A 58 6.74 -6.85 12.53
N ARG A 59 6.77 -6.06 13.61
CA ARG A 59 7.98 -5.38 14.09
C ARG A 59 9.11 -6.40 14.38
N LYS A 60 10.33 -6.11 13.93
CA LYS A 60 11.52 -6.98 14.08
C LYS A 60 11.97 -7.16 15.53
N GLU A 61 11.51 -6.31 16.44
CA GLU A 61 11.75 -6.39 17.88
C GLU A 61 11.06 -7.61 18.53
N LEU A 62 10.00 -8.13 17.90
CA LEU A 62 9.30 -9.29 18.40
C LEU A 62 10.06 -10.58 18.07
N SER A 63 10.16 -11.46 19.05
CA SER A 63 10.83 -12.76 18.86
C SER A 63 9.92 -13.72 18.08
N TYR A 64 10.11 -13.81 16.75
CA TYR A 64 9.37 -14.73 15.89
C TYR A 64 9.44 -16.19 16.39
N LYS A 65 10.58 -16.64 16.92
CA LYS A 65 10.74 -17.99 17.46
C LYS A 65 9.75 -18.34 18.57
N LYS A 66 9.45 -17.38 19.47
CA LYS A 66 8.50 -17.60 20.58
C LYS A 66 7.07 -17.69 20.06
N ILE A 67 6.72 -16.78 19.15
CA ILE A 67 5.38 -16.72 18.54
C ILE A 67 5.10 -18.03 17.81
N LEU A 68 6.02 -18.48 16.96
CA LEU A 68 5.86 -19.71 16.18
C LEU A 68 5.74 -20.95 17.08
N LYS A 69 6.51 -21.01 18.18
CA LYS A 69 6.41 -22.11 19.14
C LYS A 69 5.03 -22.18 19.80
N ASN A 70 4.47 -21.04 20.17
CA ASN A 70 3.13 -20.98 20.75
C ASN A 70 2.06 -21.34 19.73
N LEU A 71 2.13 -20.77 18.52
CA LEU A 71 1.18 -21.06 17.43
C LEU A 71 1.19 -22.54 17.04
N LYS A 72 2.37 -23.17 16.98
CA LYS A 72 2.49 -24.61 16.72
C LYS A 72 1.82 -25.46 17.80
N LYS A 73 1.92 -25.06 19.06
CA LYS A 73 1.32 -25.76 20.19
C LYS A 73 -0.20 -25.59 20.24
N GLU A 74 -0.69 -24.42 19.88
CA GLU A 74 -2.12 -24.08 19.96
C GLU A 74 -2.91 -24.57 18.74
N PHE A 75 -2.38 -24.35 17.54
CA PHE A 75 -3.07 -24.65 16.28
C PHE A 75 -2.63 -25.95 15.62
N TYR A 76 -1.59 -26.64 16.13
CA TYR A 76 -1.07 -27.91 15.60
C TYR A 76 -0.77 -27.89 14.09
N CYS A 77 -0.36 -26.72 13.57
CA CYS A 77 -0.04 -26.50 12.16
C CYS A 77 1.47 -26.48 11.92
N ASN A 78 1.89 -26.75 10.68
CA ASN A 78 3.27 -26.59 10.26
C ASN A 78 3.61 -25.11 10.04
N GLU A 79 4.74 -24.69 10.57
CA GLU A 79 5.26 -23.33 10.46
C GLU A 79 6.34 -23.18 9.38
N ASN A 80 6.44 -21.97 8.82
CA ASN A 80 7.55 -21.55 7.98
C ASN A 80 7.89 -20.08 8.29
N VAL A 81 9.17 -19.73 8.23
CA VAL A 81 9.62 -18.34 8.35
C VAL A 81 10.27 -17.96 7.04
N VAL A 82 9.67 -17.01 6.35
CA VAL A 82 10.25 -16.40 5.15
C VAL A 82 10.85 -15.08 5.57
N GLN A 83 12.17 -14.93 5.36
CA GLN A 83 12.84 -13.64 5.48
C GLN A 83 13.09 -13.12 4.07
N ASP A 84 12.26 -12.19 3.64
CA ASP A 84 12.48 -11.48 2.39
C ASP A 84 13.54 -10.40 2.63
N ASN A 85 14.74 -10.62 2.09
CA ASN A 85 15.87 -9.68 2.16
C ASN A 85 15.85 -8.61 1.06
N GLU A 86 14.82 -8.60 0.21
CA GLU A 86 14.67 -7.63 -0.88
C GLU A 86 13.31 -6.95 -0.82
N LEU A 87 13.34 -5.68 -0.44
CA LEU A 87 12.39 -4.62 -0.79
C LEU A 87 13.15 -3.30 -0.79
#